data_AF-A0A937I874-F1
#
_entry.id   AF-A0A937I874-F1
#
_cell.length_a   1.000
_cell.length_b   1.000
_cell.length_c   1.000
_cell.angle_alpha   90.00
_cell.angle_beta   90.00
_cell.angle_gamma   90.00
#
_symmetry.space_group_name_H-M   'P 1'
#
loop_
_entity.id
_entity.type
_entity.pdbx_description
1 polymer ?
#
loop_
_entity_poly.entity_id
_entity_poly.type
_entity_poly.pdbx_seq_one_letter_code
_entity_poly.pdbx_strand_id
1 'polypeptide(L)'
;MKEITLNNTSKVIEFKSSNFSKKNLSTIKNFQKLVKDNGDNGLRTISSILGEKSLNSFKVKKSEFKTSEKLVNDELKNAILVAYSNIKKYHEKQLNGLSITTTETTKGISLWSDFKPIDTVGIYVPGGTAPLFSSLLMQAIPAIIAGCKNIIICTPPDKNGKINPTILWTAKLLRIENIFKVGGSQAIFAMAYGTKSIPKCLKIFGPGNQFVTEAKKMVSNEVSIDMPAGPSEVYVVSNDIEKLDIIAADLLSQLEHSFDAKGVLISQNKEVLLAIKSEINKQKKALSRQDILNESLKNIYLIKAKNEKEIINFINDNAPEHLILLDDDFSKFIPYINNAGSVFCGKYSPESFGDYASGSNHTLPTNKAAKTYSGLSVKDFGKIITFQTSSAEGFFNLAPAVKILSNAENLDAHTNAVNIRDKYVSSELLNKPRTSFVKRSTNETSIFINLNIDGTGNYNVDTGLKYFDHMLQQFAKHGKFDLTIHSLGDLEIDEHHTIEDVAIALGEAFKDALGDRNKIERYSSSESLVMDETISKVSIDMASRNLLKMKTSKLREFVGDFPTEMFEHFFVSFVNTMSFTCHIETKGTNSHHIIEATFKSFTRALRKALVINNNDIASTKGLL
;
A
#
# COMPACT_ATOMS: atom_id res chain seq x y z
N MET A 1 13.97 -6.20 40.12
CA MET A 1 14.70 -5.02 39.64
C MET A 1 16.19 -5.33 39.67
N LYS A 2 16.89 -5.11 38.56
CA LYS A 2 18.31 -5.38 38.38
C LYS A 2 19.00 -4.06 38.04
N GLU A 3 20.03 -3.68 38.79
CA GLU A 3 20.80 -2.46 38.54
C GLU A 3 22.01 -2.76 37.63
N ILE A 4 22.24 -1.90 36.65
CA ILE A 4 23.36 -2.00 35.71
C ILE A 4 23.97 -0.62 35.51
N THR A 5 25.28 -0.51 35.74
CA THR A 5 26.05 0.70 35.38
C THR A 5 26.75 0.51 34.05
N LEU A 6 26.59 1.46 33.12
CA LEU A 6 27.28 1.47 31.84
C LEU A 6 28.76 1.85 32.03
N ASN A 7 29.66 1.20 31.28
CA ASN A 7 31.11 1.33 31.43
C ASN A 7 31.84 1.33 30.07
N ASN A 8 31.50 2.28 29.19
CA ASN A 8 32.08 2.52 27.86
C ASN A 8 32.06 1.33 26.85
N THR A 9 31.65 0.14 27.26
CA THR A 9 31.45 -1.03 26.40
C THR A 9 29.96 -1.21 26.12
N SER A 10 29.63 -1.57 24.87
CA SER A 10 28.28 -1.95 24.47
C SER A 10 27.72 -3.00 25.44
N LYS A 11 26.58 -2.68 26.09
CA LYS A 11 25.88 -3.61 26.97
C LYS A 11 24.51 -3.91 26.40
N VAL A 12 24.35 -5.15 25.97
CA VAL A 12 23.08 -5.69 25.52
C VAL A 12 22.40 -6.39 26.69
N ILE A 13 21.15 -6.05 26.96
CA ILE A 13 20.31 -6.83 27.86
C ILE A 13 19.93 -8.10 27.11
N GLU A 14 20.41 -9.25 27.58
CA GLU A 14 19.88 -10.52 27.13
C GLU A 14 18.57 -10.80 27.86
N PHE A 15 17.47 -10.58 27.15
CA PHE A 15 16.19 -11.10 27.57
C PHE A 15 16.20 -12.61 27.41
N LYS A 16 16.27 -13.34 28.53
CA LYS A 16 15.95 -14.76 28.52
C LYS A 16 14.49 -14.89 28.07
N SER A 17 14.27 -15.22 26.80
CA SER A 17 12.98 -15.76 26.37
C SER A 17 12.71 -17.01 27.20
N SER A 18 11.47 -17.20 27.64
CA SER A 18 11.09 -18.49 28.23
C SER A 18 11.40 -19.57 27.19
N ASN A 19 12.33 -20.49 27.48
CA ASN A 19 12.68 -21.54 26.53
C ASN A 19 11.40 -22.32 26.20
N PHE A 20 11.01 -22.31 24.92
CA PHE A 20 9.86 -23.08 24.46
C PHE A 20 10.17 -24.57 24.67
N SER A 21 9.53 -25.17 25.66
CA SER A 21 9.92 -26.51 26.12
C SER A 21 9.78 -27.55 25.00
N LYS A 22 10.61 -28.61 25.01
CA LYS A 22 10.49 -29.75 24.07
C LYS A 22 9.06 -30.33 24.06
N LYS A 23 8.40 -30.33 25.22
CA LYS A 23 7.00 -30.75 25.36
C LYS A 23 6.06 -29.82 24.59
N ASN A 24 6.17 -28.50 24.77
CA ASN A 24 5.34 -27.53 24.05
C ASN A 24 5.57 -27.59 22.54
N LEU A 25 6.82 -27.80 22.09
CA LEU A 25 7.14 -27.97 20.68
C LEU A 25 6.50 -29.23 20.09
N SER A 26 6.50 -30.34 20.83
CA SER A 26 5.79 -31.56 20.43
C SER A 26 4.28 -31.32 20.31
N THR A 27 3.68 -30.58 21.25
CA THR A 27 2.26 -30.21 21.20
C THR A 27 1.93 -29.40 19.95
N ILE A 28 2.72 -28.36 19.65
CA ILE A 28 2.50 -27.52 18.46
C ILE A 28 2.65 -28.35 17.17
N LYS A 29 3.67 -29.20 17.07
CA LYS A 29 3.84 -30.09 15.89
C LYS A 29 2.65 -31.02 15.70
N ASN A 30 2.10 -31.55 16.80
CA ASN A 30 0.88 -32.34 16.74
C ASN A 30 -0.31 -31.50 16.25
N PHE A 31 -0.48 -30.28 16.75
CA PHE A 31 -1.54 -29.38 16.30
C PHE A 31 -1.39 -29.01 14.81
N GLN A 32 -0.17 -28.75 14.35
CA GLN A 32 0.14 -28.51 12.94
C GLN A 32 -0.32 -29.68 12.07
N LYS A 33 0.07 -30.91 12.45
CA LYS A 33 -0.32 -32.14 11.74
C LYS A 33 -1.83 -32.30 11.71
N LEU A 34 -2.51 -32.14 12.84
CA LEU A 34 -3.97 -32.25 12.92
C LEU A 34 -4.68 -31.28 11.96
N VAL A 35 -4.26 -30.02 11.92
CA VAL A 35 -4.86 -29.02 11.02
C VAL A 35 -4.53 -29.31 9.56
N LYS A 36 -3.26 -29.65 9.25
CA LYS A 36 -2.80 -29.90 7.88
C LYS A 36 -3.47 -31.14 7.27
N ASP A 37 -3.61 -32.21 8.04
CA ASP A 37 -4.13 -33.50 7.55
C ASP A 37 -5.67 -33.55 7.61
N ASN A 38 -6.30 -32.90 8.59
CA ASN A 38 -7.74 -33.06 8.87
C ASN A 38 -8.56 -31.76 8.82
N GLY A 39 -7.96 -30.61 8.51
CA GLY A 39 -8.65 -29.32 8.38
C GLY A 39 -9.56 -28.99 9.58
N ASP A 40 -10.83 -28.71 9.30
CA ASP A 40 -11.86 -28.38 10.31
C ASP A 40 -12.02 -29.47 11.39
N ASN A 41 -11.86 -30.74 11.03
CA ASN A 41 -11.93 -31.83 12.01
C ASN A 41 -10.71 -31.80 12.93
N GLY A 42 -9.53 -31.46 12.39
CA GLY A 42 -8.33 -31.21 13.19
C GLY A 42 -8.54 -30.10 14.21
N LEU A 43 -9.16 -28.99 13.80
CA LEU A 43 -9.51 -27.88 14.70
C LEU A 43 -10.44 -28.34 15.84
N ARG A 44 -11.48 -29.13 15.52
CA ARG A 44 -12.39 -29.69 16.54
C ARG A 44 -11.67 -30.59 17.53
N THR A 45 -10.76 -31.44 17.05
CA THR A 45 -9.93 -32.31 17.90
C THR A 45 -9.06 -31.47 18.84
N ILE A 46 -8.43 -30.40 18.33
CA ILE A 46 -7.61 -29.50 19.15
C ILE A 46 -8.46 -28.78 20.20
N SER A 47 -9.64 -28.27 19.83
CA SER A 47 -10.58 -27.68 20.80
C SER A 47 -10.95 -28.68 21.91
N SER A 48 -11.17 -29.95 21.58
CA SER A 48 -11.40 -30.99 22.60
C SER A 48 -10.20 -31.22 23.51
N ILE A 49 -8.97 -31.20 22.97
CA ILE A 49 -7.73 -31.33 23.77
C ILE A 49 -7.58 -30.15 24.73
N LEU A 50 -7.94 -28.95 24.29
CA LEU A 50 -7.86 -27.72 25.08
C LEU A 50 -9.05 -27.52 26.04
N GLY A 51 -10.04 -28.41 26.02
CA GLY A 51 -11.26 -28.28 26.81
C GLY A 51 -12.16 -27.11 26.37
N GLU A 52 -12.01 -26.65 25.13
CA GLU A 52 -12.84 -25.60 24.55
C GLU A 52 -14.24 -26.15 24.19
N LYS A 53 -15.23 -25.25 24.17
CA LYS A 53 -16.58 -25.63 23.77
C LYS A 53 -16.60 -26.07 22.30
N SER A 54 -17.19 -27.23 22.03
CA SER A 54 -17.42 -27.70 20.66
C SER A 54 -18.33 -26.72 19.89
N LEU A 55 -17.87 -26.28 18.72
CA LEU A 55 -18.56 -25.31 17.88
C LEU A 55 -19.13 -25.96 16.62
N ASN A 56 -20.40 -25.75 16.29
CA ASN A 56 -20.95 -26.26 15.03
C ASN A 56 -20.35 -25.57 13.80
N SER A 57 -20.08 -24.27 13.89
CA SER A 57 -19.47 -23.45 12.83
C SER A 57 -18.35 -22.60 13.42
N PHE A 58 -17.21 -22.55 12.71
CA PHE A 58 -16.12 -21.64 13.05
C PHE A 58 -16.39 -20.21 12.61
N LYS A 59 -17.08 -20.00 11.48
CA LYS A 59 -17.42 -18.66 10.99
C LYS A 59 -18.48 -18.02 11.91
N VAL A 60 -18.24 -16.77 12.29
CA VAL A 60 -19.20 -15.94 13.03
C VAL A 60 -20.44 -15.70 12.19
N LYS A 61 -21.63 -15.82 12.79
CA LYS A 61 -22.91 -15.62 12.08
C LYS A 61 -23.26 -14.14 12.00
N LYS A 62 -23.97 -13.73 10.93
CA LYS A 62 -24.52 -12.35 10.79
C LYS A 62 -25.36 -11.89 11.97
N SER A 63 -26.06 -12.81 12.64
CA SER A 63 -26.84 -12.51 13.85
C SER A 63 -25.97 -12.06 15.03
N GLU A 64 -24.75 -12.58 15.16
CA GLU A 64 -23.83 -12.24 16.25
C GLU A 64 -23.32 -10.79 16.13
N PHE A 65 -23.09 -10.31 14.91
CA PHE A 65 -22.77 -8.91 14.63
C PHE A 65 -23.94 -7.96 14.95
N LYS A 66 -25.19 -8.38 14.74
CA LYS A 66 -26.35 -7.58 15.14
C LYS A 66 -26.49 -7.49 16.66
N THR A 67 -26.15 -8.56 17.37
CA THR A 67 -26.19 -8.58 18.83
C THR A 67 -25.10 -7.67 19.44
N SER A 68 -23.91 -7.60 18.84
CA SER A 68 -22.81 -6.80 19.41
C SER A 68 -23.14 -5.31 19.52
N GLU A 69 -23.90 -4.77 18.57
CA GLU A 69 -24.34 -3.35 18.56
C GLU A 69 -25.12 -2.93 19.82
N LYS A 70 -25.86 -3.86 20.42
CA LYS A 70 -26.62 -3.63 21.66
C LYS A 70 -25.80 -3.87 22.93
N LEU A 71 -24.68 -4.59 22.81
CA LEU A 71 -23.85 -5.00 23.96
C LEU A 71 -22.66 -4.07 24.19
N VAL A 72 -22.28 -3.29 23.19
CA VAL A 72 -21.23 -2.27 23.31
C VAL A 72 -21.90 -0.94 23.63
N ASN A 73 -21.49 -0.30 24.72
CA ASN A 73 -22.02 1.02 25.11
C ASN A 73 -21.46 2.13 24.20
N ASP A 74 -22.16 3.27 24.16
CA ASP A 74 -21.83 4.34 23.20
C ASP A 74 -20.53 5.09 23.54
N GLU A 75 -20.15 5.14 24.82
CA GLU A 75 -18.86 5.71 25.24
C GLU A 75 -17.68 4.94 24.65
N LEU A 76 -17.71 3.60 24.72
CA LEU A 76 -16.70 2.74 24.12
C LEU A 76 -16.72 2.81 22.59
N LYS A 77 -17.90 2.91 21.96
CA LYS A 77 -18.00 3.12 20.51
C LYS A 77 -17.32 4.43 20.11
N ASN A 78 -17.58 5.51 20.83
CA ASN A 78 -16.97 6.81 20.57
C ASN A 78 -15.45 6.77 20.71
N ALA A 79 -14.93 6.12 21.76
CA ALA A 79 -13.49 5.93 21.95
C ALA A 79 -12.86 5.14 20.79
N ILE A 80 -13.51 4.07 20.32
CA ILE A 80 -13.05 3.29 19.16
C ILE A 80 -13.09 4.13 17.88
N LEU A 81 -14.09 4.99 17.69
CA LEU A 81 -14.17 5.88 16.53
C LEU A 81 -13.04 6.91 16.51
N VAL A 82 -12.66 7.45 17.67
CA VAL A 82 -11.49 8.33 17.79
C VAL A 82 -10.21 7.59 17.40
N ALA A 83 -9.99 6.40 17.96
CA ALA A 83 -8.83 5.57 17.62
C ALA A 83 -8.80 5.23 16.12
N TYR A 84 -9.93 4.78 15.57
CA TYR A 84 -10.09 4.49 14.14
C TYR A 84 -9.72 5.69 13.28
N SER A 85 -10.23 6.89 13.60
CA SER A 85 -9.95 8.12 12.86
C SER A 85 -8.45 8.46 12.86
N ASN A 86 -7.79 8.38 14.01
CA ASN A 86 -6.38 8.72 14.13
C ASN A 86 -5.47 7.69 13.45
N ILE A 87 -5.74 6.39 13.64
CA ILE A 87 -4.98 5.30 12.98
C ILE A 87 -5.13 5.40 11.47
N LYS A 88 -6.36 5.60 10.97
CA LYS A 88 -6.63 5.79 9.55
C LYS A 88 -5.86 6.98 8.99
N LYS A 89 -5.97 8.15 9.63
CA LYS A 89 -5.30 9.39 9.20
C LYS A 89 -3.78 9.23 9.10
N TYR A 90 -3.16 8.55 10.07
CA TYR A 90 -1.72 8.33 10.07
C TYR A 90 -1.29 7.36 8.96
N HIS A 91 -1.99 6.24 8.80
CA HIS A 91 -1.64 5.20 7.83
C HIS A 91 -1.94 5.60 6.38
N GLU A 92 -2.98 6.41 6.11
CA GLU A 92 -3.26 6.93 4.76
C GLU A 92 -2.08 7.75 4.21
N LYS A 93 -1.38 8.49 5.07
CA LYS A 93 -0.17 9.24 4.67
C LYS A 93 1.00 8.36 4.26
N GLN A 94 1.02 7.09 4.68
CA GLN A 94 2.10 6.15 4.36
C GLN A 94 2.02 5.61 2.92
N LEU A 95 0.90 5.81 2.21
CA LEU A 95 0.80 5.42 0.79
C LEU A 95 1.73 6.26 -0.10
N ASN A 96 1.96 7.51 0.29
CA ASN A 96 2.83 8.43 -0.45
C ASN A 96 4.25 7.88 -0.48
N GLY A 97 4.78 7.67 -1.68
CA GLY A 97 6.15 7.17 -1.90
C GLY A 97 6.29 5.65 -1.94
N LEU A 98 5.21 4.87 -1.82
CA LEU A 98 5.27 3.41 -2.05
C LEU A 98 5.37 3.04 -3.53
N SER A 99 4.97 3.94 -4.43
CA SER A 99 5.06 3.79 -5.89
C SER A 99 6.00 4.85 -6.45
N ILE A 100 6.73 4.51 -7.52
CA ILE A 100 7.63 5.43 -8.22
C ILE A 100 6.99 5.79 -9.56
N THR A 101 6.87 7.08 -9.84
CA THR A 101 6.41 7.59 -11.14
C THR A 101 7.45 7.31 -12.22
N THR A 102 7.00 7.25 -13.48
CA THR A 102 7.86 6.95 -14.63
C THR A 102 9.13 7.80 -14.63
N THR A 103 10.28 7.14 -14.67
CA THR A 103 11.61 7.74 -14.68
C THR A 103 12.43 7.14 -15.81
N GLU A 104 13.06 7.98 -16.61
CA GLU A 104 13.96 7.55 -17.68
C GLU A 104 15.39 7.39 -17.13
N THR A 105 15.95 6.18 -17.22
CA THR A 105 17.32 5.90 -16.72
C THR A 105 18.37 5.96 -17.82
N THR A 106 17.96 5.61 -19.03
CA THR A 106 18.71 5.76 -20.27
C THR A 106 17.72 6.28 -21.29
N LYS A 107 18.12 7.20 -22.16
CA LYS A 107 17.22 7.74 -23.18
C LYS A 107 16.55 6.60 -23.98
N GLY A 108 15.23 6.53 -23.93
CA GLY A 108 14.40 5.46 -24.49
C GLY A 108 14.11 4.28 -23.56
N ILE A 109 14.56 4.31 -22.29
CA ILE A 109 14.29 3.27 -21.27
C ILE A 109 13.63 3.91 -20.06
N SER A 110 12.36 3.59 -19.87
CA SER A 110 11.54 4.10 -18.78
C SER A 110 11.24 3.02 -17.76
N LEU A 111 11.36 3.35 -16.47
CA LEU A 111 11.02 2.48 -15.35
C LEU A 111 10.00 3.15 -14.45
N TRP A 112 9.14 2.34 -13.83
CA TRP A 112 8.25 2.78 -12.75
C TRP A 112 8.01 1.62 -11.79
N SER A 113 7.37 1.89 -10.66
CA SER A 113 6.93 0.82 -9.75
C SER A 113 5.57 1.11 -9.17
N ASP A 114 4.74 0.07 -9.03
CA ASP A 114 3.42 0.17 -8.43
C ASP A 114 3.35 -0.66 -7.15
N PHE A 115 2.83 -0.07 -6.09
CA PHE A 115 2.40 -0.80 -4.89
C PHE A 115 1.10 -1.57 -5.17
N LYS A 116 1.07 -2.86 -4.84
CA LYS A 116 -0.08 -3.75 -5.02
C LYS A 116 -0.43 -4.48 -3.71
N PRO A 117 -1.67 -4.43 -3.23
CA PRO A 117 -2.08 -5.12 -1.99
C PRO A 117 -1.97 -6.62 -2.10
N ILE A 118 -1.70 -7.30 -0.98
CA ILE A 118 -1.81 -8.76 -0.86
C ILE A 118 -3.29 -9.16 -0.95
N ASP A 119 -3.61 -10.16 -1.78
CA ASP A 119 -5.01 -10.48 -2.09
C ASP A 119 -5.78 -11.06 -0.88
N THR A 120 -5.11 -11.92 -0.10
CA THR A 120 -5.68 -12.54 1.10
C THR A 120 -4.70 -12.49 2.26
N VAL A 121 -5.08 -11.78 3.33
CA VAL A 121 -4.27 -11.62 4.55
C VAL A 121 -5.00 -12.19 5.76
N GLY A 122 -4.24 -12.85 6.63
CA GLY A 122 -4.74 -13.39 7.90
C GLY A 122 -4.36 -12.48 9.06
N ILE A 123 -5.32 -12.10 9.88
CA ILE A 123 -5.15 -11.27 11.07
C ILE A 123 -5.49 -12.13 12.28
N TYR A 124 -4.50 -12.40 13.13
CA TYR A 124 -4.74 -12.99 14.43
C TYR A 124 -5.00 -11.89 15.46
N VAL A 125 -6.14 -11.97 16.14
CA VAL A 125 -6.51 -11.06 17.23
C VAL A 125 -6.51 -11.86 18.53
N PRO A 126 -5.55 -11.62 19.45
CA PRO A 126 -5.54 -12.29 20.73
C PRO A 126 -6.84 -12.08 21.51
N GLY A 127 -7.20 -13.11 22.28
CA GLY A 127 -8.28 -13.06 23.25
C GLY A 127 -7.97 -13.95 24.45
N GLY A 128 -8.96 -14.16 25.31
CA GLY A 128 -8.79 -14.90 26.57
C GLY A 128 -8.99 -13.98 27.77
N THR A 129 -7.90 -13.61 28.45
CA THR A 129 -7.93 -12.77 29.67
C THR A 129 -8.38 -11.33 29.42
N ALA A 130 -8.15 -10.80 28.21
CA ALA A 130 -8.63 -9.49 27.78
C ALA A 130 -8.93 -9.49 26.26
N PRO A 131 -10.00 -8.83 25.80
CA PRO A 131 -10.30 -8.67 24.38
C PRO A 131 -9.45 -7.54 23.78
N LEU A 132 -8.45 -7.86 22.95
CA LEU A 132 -7.56 -6.86 22.33
C LEU A 132 -8.14 -6.31 21.03
N PHE A 133 -9.27 -5.59 21.12
CA PHE A 133 -9.89 -4.94 19.96
C PHE A 133 -9.04 -3.79 19.38
N SER A 134 -8.13 -3.21 20.16
CA SER A 134 -7.12 -2.28 19.65
C SER A 134 -6.20 -2.96 18.63
N SER A 135 -5.74 -4.18 18.91
CA SER A 135 -4.92 -4.95 17.95
C SER A 135 -5.66 -5.31 16.66
N LEU A 136 -7.00 -5.40 16.70
CA LEU A 136 -7.78 -5.51 15.47
C LEU A 136 -7.70 -4.21 14.65
N LEU A 137 -7.89 -3.03 15.27
CA LEU A 137 -7.78 -1.74 14.57
C LEU A 137 -6.39 -1.57 13.94
N MET A 138 -5.34 -1.82 14.73
CA MET A 138 -3.94 -1.65 14.31
C MET A 138 -3.54 -2.54 13.12
N GLN A 139 -4.18 -3.69 12.95
CA GLN A 139 -3.88 -4.59 11.83
C GLN A 139 -4.82 -4.40 10.64
N ALA A 140 -6.12 -4.26 10.90
CA ALA A 140 -7.12 -4.25 9.84
C ALA A 140 -7.19 -2.91 9.10
N ILE A 141 -6.97 -1.78 9.78
CA ILE A 141 -6.97 -0.45 9.14
C ILE A 141 -5.89 -0.34 8.06
N PRO A 142 -4.59 -0.62 8.33
CA PRO A 142 -3.59 -0.59 7.26
C PRO A 142 -3.83 -1.64 6.16
N ALA A 143 -4.40 -2.80 6.47
CA ALA A 143 -4.78 -3.79 5.46
C ALA A 143 -5.84 -3.26 4.49
N ILE A 144 -6.86 -2.56 5.01
CA ILE A 144 -7.92 -1.92 4.23
C ILE A 144 -7.32 -0.78 3.39
N ILE A 145 -6.49 0.08 3.99
CA ILE A 145 -5.84 1.20 3.29
C ILE A 145 -4.94 0.70 2.16
N ALA A 146 -4.23 -0.43 2.34
CA ALA A 146 -3.43 -1.04 1.29
C ALA A 146 -4.30 -1.53 0.10
N GLY A 147 -5.58 -1.83 0.34
CA GLY A 147 -6.50 -2.39 -0.66
C GLY A 147 -6.62 -3.92 -0.62
N CYS A 148 -6.31 -4.56 0.51
CA CYS A 148 -6.44 -6.02 0.64
C CYS A 148 -7.90 -6.46 0.48
N LYS A 149 -8.19 -7.31 -0.52
CA LYS A 149 -9.56 -7.73 -0.85
C LYS A 149 -10.15 -8.70 0.17
N ASN A 150 -9.35 -9.65 0.65
CA ASN A 150 -9.80 -10.69 1.58
C ASN A 150 -9.04 -10.61 2.91
N ILE A 151 -9.69 -10.08 3.94
CA ILE A 151 -9.13 -10.00 5.30
C ILE A 151 -9.79 -11.09 6.15
N ILE A 152 -8.99 -12.06 6.61
CA ILE A 152 -9.41 -13.21 7.40
C ILE A 152 -9.03 -12.97 8.85
N ILE A 153 -10.01 -12.89 9.76
CA ILE A 153 -9.73 -12.68 11.19
C ILE A 153 -9.92 -13.99 11.94
N CYS A 154 -8.90 -14.44 12.66
CA CYS A 154 -9.03 -15.51 13.65
C CYS A 154 -8.87 -14.96 15.06
N THR A 155 -9.80 -15.32 15.95
CA THR A 155 -9.76 -14.92 17.36
C THR A 155 -10.37 -16.01 18.24
N PRO A 156 -9.80 -16.32 19.42
CA PRO A 156 -10.33 -17.36 20.29
C PRO A 156 -11.74 -17.01 20.80
N PRO A 157 -12.68 -17.98 20.81
CA PRO A 157 -13.96 -17.79 21.47
C PRO A 157 -13.82 -17.86 23.00
N ASP A 158 -14.80 -17.31 23.71
CA ASP A 158 -14.96 -17.52 25.15
C ASP A 158 -15.39 -18.96 25.48
N LYS A 159 -15.48 -19.27 26.78
CA LYS A 159 -15.97 -20.58 27.28
C LYS A 159 -17.38 -20.97 26.76
N ASN A 160 -18.16 -19.99 26.30
CA ASN A 160 -19.50 -20.21 25.75
C ASN A 160 -19.52 -20.33 24.22
N GLY A 161 -18.36 -20.24 23.56
CA GLY A 161 -18.24 -20.31 22.10
C GLY A 161 -18.55 -19.01 21.37
N LYS A 162 -18.51 -17.87 22.08
CA LYS A 162 -18.84 -16.54 21.55
C LYS A 162 -17.57 -15.67 21.43
N ILE A 163 -17.57 -14.79 20.44
CA ILE A 163 -16.54 -13.73 20.35
C ILE A 163 -16.99 -12.53 21.17
N ASN A 164 -16.02 -11.82 21.75
CA ASN A 164 -16.28 -10.60 22.49
C ASN A 164 -17.07 -9.58 21.61
N PRO A 165 -18.16 -8.98 22.13
CA PRO A 165 -18.97 -8.04 21.36
C PRO A 165 -18.20 -6.85 20.78
N THR A 166 -17.20 -6.33 21.51
CA THR A 166 -16.39 -5.20 21.05
C THR A 166 -15.58 -5.55 19.81
N ILE A 167 -14.98 -6.74 19.74
CA ILE A 167 -14.28 -7.23 18.54
C ILE A 167 -15.23 -7.32 17.35
N LEU A 168 -16.43 -7.87 17.55
CA LEU A 168 -17.43 -8.01 16.48
C LEU A 168 -17.96 -6.65 16.01
N TRP A 169 -18.20 -5.72 16.94
CA TRP A 169 -18.63 -4.37 16.61
C TRP A 169 -17.55 -3.61 15.83
N THR A 170 -16.28 -3.68 16.26
CA THR A 170 -15.15 -3.10 15.55
C THR A 170 -14.97 -3.70 14.15
N ALA A 171 -15.09 -5.02 14.00
CA ALA A 171 -15.01 -5.65 12.69
C ALA A 171 -16.19 -5.23 11.77
N LYS A 172 -17.39 -5.03 12.33
CA LYS A 172 -18.54 -4.47 11.59
C LYS A 172 -18.26 -3.04 11.13
N LEU A 173 -17.70 -2.18 11.99
CA LEU A 173 -17.26 -0.83 11.64
C LEU A 173 -16.29 -0.85 10.46
N LEU A 174 -15.35 -1.81 10.46
CA LEU A 174 -14.35 -2.01 9.42
C LEU A 174 -14.87 -2.79 8.18
N ARG A 175 -16.16 -3.17 8.16
CA ARG A 175 -16.81 -3.96 7.10
C ARG A 175 -16.15 -5.32 6.83
N ILE A 176 -15.62 -5.98 7.86
CA ILE A 176 -15.00 -7.32 7.76
C ILE A 176 -15.94 -8.38 8.33
N GLU A 177 -16.45 -9.27 7.46
CA GLU A 177 -17.35 -10.37 7.85
C GLU A 177 -16.64 -11.74 8.01
N ASN A 178 -15.42 -11.89 7.51
CA ASN A 178 -14.67 -13.14 7.55
C ASN A 178 -13.95 -13.34 8.89
N ILE A 179 -14.73 -13.56 9.96
CA ILE A 179 -14.25 -13.80 11.32
C ILE A 179 -14.48 -15.25 11.72
N PHE A 180 -13.45 -15.87 12.27
CA PHE A 180 -13.43 -17.28 12.65
C PHE A 180 -13.06 -17.45 14.13
N LYS A 181 -13.86 -18.28 14.81
CA LYS A 181 -13.79 -18.59 16.24
C LYS A 181 -12.70 -19.62 16.54
N VAL A 182 -11.46 -19.26 16.24
CA VAL A 182 -10.29 -20.13 16.41
C VAL A 182 -9.14 -19.28 16.96
N GLY A 183 -8.51 -19.75 18.03
CA GLY A 183 -7.35 -19.11 18.65
C GLY A 183 -6.06 -19.92 18.53
N GLY A 184 -4.99 -19.43 19.17
CA GLY A 184 -3.76 -20.18 19.38
C GLY A 184 -2.99 -20.54 18.11
N SER A 185 -2.08 -21.51 18.23
CA SER A 185 -1.29 -22.02 17.10
C SER A 185 -2.16 -22.61 15.99
N GLN A 186 -3.29 -23.22 16.35
CA GLN A 186 -4.22 -23.84 15.41
C GLN A 186 -4.90 -22.81 14.49
N ALA A 187 -5.13 -21.57 14.94
CA ALA A 187 -5.58 -20.49 14.07
C ALA A 187 -4.54 -20.13 13.01
N ILE A 188 -3.26 -20.06 13.41
CA ILE A 188 -2.15 -19.77 12.50
C ILE A 188 -2.03 -20.86 11.44
N PHE A 189 -2.06 -22.14 11.85
CA PHE A 189 -2.03 -23.26 10.90
C PHE A 189 -3.25 -23.27 9.97
N ALA A 190 -4.44 -22.94 10.47
CA ALA A 190 -5.64 -22.88 9.64
C ALA A 190 -5.54 -21.77 8.59
N MET A 191 -5.04 -20.58 8.95
CA MET A 191 -4.79 -19.51 7.99
C MET A 191 -3.66 -19.85 7.02
N ALA A 192 -2.63 -20.57 7.46
CA ALA A 192 -1.49 -20.91 6.61
C ALA A 192 -1.81 -22.00 5.58
N TYR A 193 -2.57 -23.03 5.98
CA TYR A 193 -2.88 -24.17 5.12
C TYR A 193 -4.24 -24.06 4.44
N GLY A 194 -5.14 -23.26 4.99
CA GLY A 194 -6.56 -23.28 4.65
C GLY A 194 -7.26 -24.51 5.24
N THR A 195 -8.55 -24.37 5.49
CA THR A 195 -9.46 -25.47 5.82
C THR A 195 -10.73 -25.34 4.99
N LYS A 196 -11.69 -26.27 5.17
CA LYS A 196 -13.01 -26.14 4.53
C LYS A 196 -13.71 -24.82 4.94
N SER A 197 -13.55 -24.38 6.18
CA SER A 197 -14.16 -23.16 6.69
C SER A 197 -13.28 -21.92 6.55
N ILE A 198 -11.97 -22.05 6.76
CA ILE A 198 -11.03 -20.91 6.89
C ILE A 198 -10.21 -20.79 5.60
N PRO A 199 -10.31 -19.68 4.85
CA PRO A 199 -9.52 -19.50 3.64
C PRO A 199 -8.01 -19.47 3.91
N LYS A 200 -7.23 -20.02 2.97
CA LYS A 200 -5.78 -19.93 3.00
C LYS A 200 -5.34 -18.47 2.77
N CYS A 201 -4.45 -17.98 3.62
CA CYS A 201 -3.89 -16.64 3.58
C CYS A 201 -2.49 -16.64 2.94
N LEU A 202 -2.11 -15.53 2.31
CA LEU A 202 -0.80 -15.34 1.69
C LEU A 202 0.21 -14.73 2.67
N LYS A 203 -0.27 -13.96 3.65
CA LYS A 203 0.53 -13.43 4.75
C LYS A 203 -0.28 -13.38 6.04
N ILE A 204 0.34 -13.71 7.18
CA ILE A 204 -0.31 -13.76 8.49
C ILE A 204 0.31 -12.72 9.43
N PHE A 205 -0.57 -11.97 10.07
CA PHE A 205 -0.26 -10.84 10.94
C PHE A 205 -0.76 -11.10 12.36
N GLY A 206 -0.14 -10.40 13.30
CA GLY A 206 -0.69 -10.17 14.62
C GLY A 206 0.14 -10.76 15.74
N PRO A 207 0.13 -10.10 16.90
CA PRO A 207 0.84 -10.57 18.08
C PRO A 207 0.14 -11.80 18.67
N GLY A 208 0.82 -12.51 19.56
CA GLY A 208 0.21 -13.59 20.31
C GLY A 208 1.16 -14.14 21.36
N ASN A 209 0.68 -15.10 22.14
CA ASN A 209 1.53 -15.78 23.10
C ASN A 209 2.62 -16.61 22.38
N GLN A 210 3.53 -17.17 23.17
CA GLN A 210 4.61 -18.03 22.68
C GLN A 210 4.17 -19.14 21.71
N PHE A 211 2.95 -19.69 21.84
CA PHE A 211 2.46 -20.73 20.92
C PHE A 211 2.08 -20.18 19.55
N VAL A 212 1.48 -18.99 19.52
CA VAL A 212 1.15 -18.28 18.28
C VAL A 212 2.43 -17.86 17.56
N THR A 213 3.38 -17.27 18.30
CA THR A 213 4.70 -16.90 17.78
C THR A 213 5.43 -18.11 17.18
N GLU A 214 5.49 -19.24 17.91
CA GLU A 214 6.18 -20.42 17.43
C GLU A 214 5.48 -21.03 16.20
N ALA A 215 4.15 -21.04 16.17
CA ALA A 215 3.40 -21.46 14.98
C ALA A 215 3.69 -20.56 13.76
N LYS A 216 3.77 -19.23 13.94
CA LYS A 216 4.15 -18.28 12.87
C LYS A 216 5.55 -18.58 12.34
N LYS A 217 6.53 -18.84 13.21
CA LYS A 217 7.88 -19.26 12.81
C LYS A 217 7.88 -20.59 12.07
N MET A 218 7.08 -21.56 12.50
CA MET A 218 7.01 -22.87 11.84
C MET A 218 6.43 -22.78 10.43
N VAL A 219 5.49 -21.87 10.18
CA VAL A 219 4.90 -21.68 8.84
C VAL A 219 5.63 -20.67 7.97
N SER A 220 6.62 -19.93 8.49
CA SER A 220 7.22 -18.79 7.77
C SER A 220 7.91 -19.15 6.45
N ASN A 221 8.28 -20.43 6.27
CA ASN A 221 8.85 -20.95 5.02
C ASN A 221 7.77 -21.31 3.98
N GLU A 222 6.52 -21.47 4.40
CA GLU A 222 5.37 -21.82 3.54
C GLU A 222 4.45 -20.62 3.29
N VAL A 223 4.30 -19.72 4.28
CA VAL A 223 3.46 -18.51 4.24
C VAL A 223 4.20 -17.37 4.93
N SER A 224 4.22 -16.19 4.31
CA SER A 224 4.87 -15.02 4.91
C SER A 224 4.20 -14.61 6.22
N ILE A 225 4.99 -14.07 7.14
CA ILE A 225 4.50 -13.44 8.37
C ILE A 225 4.95 -11.98 8.40
N ASP A 226 4.34 -11.17 9.26
CA ASP A 226 4.77 -9.80 9.57
C ASP A 226 6.19 -9.75 10.17
N MET A 227 6.34 -10.21 11.40
CA MET A 227 7.60 -10.18 12.15
C MET A 227 7.60 -11.22 13.28
N PRO A 228 8.79 -11.67 13.73
CA PRO A 228 8.92 -12.45 14.95
C PRO A 228 8.54 -11.59 16.17
N ALA A 229 7.63 -12.08 17.00
CA ALA A 229 7.26 -11.43 18.26
C ALA A 229 7.90 -12.14 19.47
N GLY A 230 8.43 -11.37 20.40
CA GLY A 230 8.92 -11.76 21.71
C GLY A 230 8.09 -11.10 22.81
N PRO A 231 8.56 -11.11 24.07
CA PRO A 231 7.92 -10.38 25.16
C PRO A 231 7.93 -8.88 24.86
N SER A 232 6.87 -8.19 25.26
CA SER A 232 6.77 -6.73 25.10
C SER A 232 7.72 -5.99 26.05
N GLU A 233 8.21 -4.84 25.60
CA GLU A 233 9.25 -4.08 26.29
C GLU A 233 9.10 -2.56 26.17
N VAL A 234 9.34 -1.86 27.28
CA VAL A 234 9.39 -0.39 27.34
C VAL A 234 10.69 0.09 27.93
N TYR A 235 11.28 1.11 27.31
CA TYR A 235 12.49 1.79 27.76
C TYR A 235 12.15 3.25 28.06
N VAL A 236 12.30 3.67 29.31
CA VAL A 236 12.04 5.04 29.76
C VAL A 236 13.36 5.74 30.05
N VAL A 237 13.58 6.91 29.46
CA VAL A 237 14.74 7.77 29.70
C VAL A 237 14.30 9.01 30.46
N SER A 238 14.81 9.20 31.68
CA SER A 238 14.62 10.44 32.43
C SER A 238 15.69 10.65 33.49
N ASN A 239 16.06 11.91 33.72
CA ASN A 239 16.92 12.32 34.84
C ASN A 239 16.14 13.03 35.96
N ASP A 240 14.85 13.24 35.75
CA ASP A 240 14.03 14.12 36.57
C ASP A 240 13.40 13.36 37.75
N ILE A 241 13.80 13.76 38.96
CA ILE A 241 13.29 13.17 40.20
C ILE A 241 11.84 13.56 40.47
N GLU A 242 11.37 14.67 39.91
CA GLU A 242 9.98 15.13 40.08
C GLU A 242 9.00 14.29 39.25
N LYS A 243 9.48 13.48 38.30
CA LYS A 243 8.66 12.64 37.41
C LYS A 243 8.62 11.17 37.79
N LEU A 244 9.00 10.81 39.01
CA LEU A 244 9.00 9.41 39.47
C LEU A 244 7.65 8.72 39.33
N ASP A 245 6.56 9.47 39.51
CA ASP A 245 5.19 8.99 39.35
C ASP A 245 4.87 8.62 37.90
N ILE A 246 5.26 9.45 36.94
CA ILE A 246 5.07 9.19 35.51
C ILE A 246 5.94 8.01 35.06
N ILE A 247 7.22 7.99 35.45
CA ILE A 247 8.13 6.87 35.14
C ILE A 247 7.58 5.54 35.66
N ALA A 248 7.06 5.54 36.90
CA ALA A 248 6.48 4.34 37.50
C ALA A 248 5.22 3.88 36.75
N ALA A 249 4.36 4.82 36.34
CA ALA A 249 3.15 4.53 35.60
C ALA A 249 3.46 3.91 34.23
N ASP A 250 4.40 4.48 33.48
CA ASP A 250 4.82 3.96 32.16
C ASP A 250 5.50 2.59 32.25
N LEU A 251 6.31 2.33 33.29
CA LEU A 251 6.87 1.00 33.50
C LEU A 251 5.76 -0.02 33.85
N LEU A 252 4.81 0.36 34.69
CA LEU A 252 3.71 -0.52 35.12
C LEU A 252 2.74 -0.84 33.98
N SER A 253 2.47 0.12 33.09
CA SER A 253 1.55 -0.07 31.95
C SER A 253 2.03 -1.20 31.04
N GLN A 254 3.32 -1.25 30.71
CA GLN A 254 3.88 -2.35 29.92
C GLN A 254 3.93 -3.66 30.74
N LEU A 255 4.33 -3.60 32.00
CA LEU A 255 4.53 -4.78 32.84
C LEU A 255 3.24 -5.54 33.16
N GLU A 256 2.06 -4.93 33.05
CA GLU A 256 0.80 -5.64 33.23
C GLU A 256 0.36 -6.47 32.02
N HIS A 257 1.00 -6.33 30.85
CA HIS A 257 0.63 -7.10 29.65
C HIS A 257 0.81 -8.60 29.84
N SER A 258 1.98 -9.03 30.34
CA SER A 258 2.36 -10.44 30.43
C SER A 258 3.41 -10.71 31.51
N PHE A 259 3.53 -11.96 31.96
CA PHE A 259 4.49 -12.38 33.00
C PHE A 259 5.96 -12.14 32.58
N ASP A 260 6.22 -12.14 31.27
CA ASP A 260 7.53 -11.95 30.69
C ASP A 260 7.77 -10.55 30.11
N ALA A 261 6.81 -9.63 30.19
CA ALA A 261 6.99 -8.21 29.86
C ALA A 261 8.17 -7.58 30.61
N LYS A 262 8.81 -6.60 29.97
CA LYS A 262 10.07 -5.98 30.41
C LYS A 262 9.91 -4.46 30.54
N GLY A 263 10.54 -3.90 31.58
CA GLY A 263 10.63 -2.45 31.78
C GLY A 263 12.07 -2.04 32.03
N VAL A 264 12.55 -1.01 31.35
CA VAL A 264 13.93 -0.52 31.48
C VAL A 264 13.89 0.97 31.77
N LEU A 265 14.45 1.38 32.90
CA LEU A 265 14.66 2.80 33.22
C LEU A 265 16.12 3.15 33.00
N ILE A 266 16.39 4.19 32.21
CA ILE A 266 17.73 4.70 31.94
C ILE A 266 17.84 6.11 32.53
N SER A 267 18.84 6.34 33.37
CA SER A 267 19.06 7.63 34.00
C SER A 267 20.54 7.93 34.24
N GLN A 268 20.89 9.21 34.12
CA GLN A 268 22.13 9.79 34.65
C GLN A 268 21.97 10.20 36.11
N ASN A 269 20.75 10.36 36.62
CA ASN A 269 20.52 10.67 38.02
C ASN A 269 20.42 9.37 38.85
N LYS A 270 21.35 9.17 39.79
CA LYS A 270 21.34 7.99 40.66
C LYS A 270 20.14 8.00 41.62
N GLU A 271 19.68 9.18 42.03
CA GLU A 271 18.56 9.32 42.96
C GLU A 271 17.26 8.82 42.34
N VAL A 272 17.04 9.09 41.04
CA VAL A 272 15.90 8.57 40.27
C VAL A 272 15.86 7.04 40.31
N LEU A 273 17.00 6.39 40.05
CA LEU A 273 17.11 4.93 40.06
C LEU A 273 16.87 4.33 41.45
N LEU A 274 17.27 5.02 42.52
CA LEU A 274 17.08 4.56 43.89
C LEU A 274 15.62 4.74 44.34
N ALA A 275 14.98 5.85 43.95
CA ALA A 275 13.65 6.23 44.42
C ALA A 275 12.50 5.50 43.68
N ILE A 276 12.70 5.12 42.41
CA ILE A 276 11.64 4.55 41.56
C ILE A 276 10.98 3.29 42.15
N LYS A 277 11.74 2.48 42.88
CA LYS A 277 11.22 1.25 43.50
C LYS A 277 10.08 1.55 44.49
N SER A 278 10.16 2.65 45.23
CA SER A 278 9.13 3.03 46.19
C SER A 278 7.83 3.39 45.47
N GLU A 279 7.92 4.22 44.42
CA GLU A 279 6.76 4.70 43.67
C GLU A 279 6.06 3.57 42.90
N ILE A 280 6.81 2.67 42.26
CA ILE A 280 6.25 1.46 41.62
C ILE A 280 5.46 0.63 42.63
N ASN A 281 6.02 0.37 43.83
CA ASN A 281 5.32 -0.43 44.85
C ASN A 281 4.09 0.29 45.42
N LYS A 282 4.08 1.62 45.43
CA LYS A 282 2.93 2.43 45.83
C LYS A 282 1.80 2.31 44.81
N GLN A 283 2.06 2.61 43.54
CA GLN A 283 1.05 2.59 42.48
C GLN A 283 0.50 1.19 42.22
N LYS A 284 1.37 0.17 42.21
CA LYS A 284 0.98 -1.23 42.00
C LYS A 284 -0.16 -1.69 42.90
N LYS A 285 -0.24 -1.23 44.16
CA LYS A 285 -1.28 -1.65 45.12
C LYS A 285 -2.70 -1.40 44.62
N ALA A 286 -2.90 -0.40 43.75
CA ALA A 286 -4.21 -0.06 43.21
C ALA A 286 -4.57 -0.84 41.93
N LEU A 287 -3.64 -1.60 41.35
CA LEU A 287 -3.83 -2.31 40.08
C LEU A 287 -4.45 -3.70 40.29
N SER A 288 -5.26 -4.16 39.34
CA SER A 288 -6.00 -5.42 39.47
C SER A 288 -5.21 -6.65 39.04
N ARG A 289 -4.25 -6.52 38.11
CA ARG A 289 -3.48 -7.63 37.52
C ARG A 289 -2.27 -8.04 38.38
N GLN A 290 -2.51 -8.23 39.69
CA GLN A 290 -1.45 -8.46 40.69
C GLN A 290 -0.55 -9.66 40.37
N ASP A 291 -1.11 -10.78 39.92
CA ASP A 291 -0.33 -11.99 39.63
C ASP A 291 0.69 -11.77 38.50
N ILE A 292 0.28 -11.06 37.45
CA ILE A 292 1.14 -10.72 36.32
C ILE A 292 2.22 -9.74 36.79
N LEU A 293 1.81 -8.66 37.46
CA LEU A 293 2.72 -7.64 37.97
C LEU A 293 3.74 -8.22 38.96
N ASN A 294 3.34 -9.14 39.84
CA ASN A 294 4.24 -9.80 40.80
C ASN A 294 5.41 -10.52 40.11
N GLU A 295 5.17 -11.14 38.96
CA GLU A 295 6.21 -11.81 38.19
C GLU A 295 6.98 -10.84 37.29
N SER A 296 6.28 -9.98 36.54
CA SER A 296 6.90 -9.11 35.55
C SER A 296 7.80 -8.03 36.19
N LEU A 297 7.52 -7.57 37.42
CA LEU A 297 8.39 -6.64 38.17
C LEU A 297 9.81 -7.17 38.42
N LYS A 298 10.01 -8.50 38.39
CA LYS A 298 11.35 -9.11 38.47
C LYS A 298 12.19 -8.77 37.23
N ASN A 299 11.52 -8.39 36.15
CA ASN A 299 12.10 -8.06 34.85
C ASN A 299 12.39 -6.56 34.64
N ILE A 300 12.34 -5.75 35.70
CA ILE A 300 12.77 -4.36 35.61
C ILE A 300 14.30 -4.25 35.63
N TYR A 301 14.85 -3.44 34.72
CA TYR A 301 16.26 -3.07 34.66
C TYR A 301 16.43 -1.57 34.91
N LEU A 302 17.35 -1.22 35.81
CA LEU A 302 17.68 0.15 36.19
C LEU A 302 19.09 0.45 35.69
N ILE A 303 19.20 1.31 34.68
CA ILE A 303 20.43 1.55 33.93
C ILE A 303 21.00 2.91 34.30
N LYS A 304 22.17 2.90 34.95
CA LYS A 304 22.94 4.11 35.24
C LYS A 304 23.86 4.43 34.07
N ALA A 305 23.60 5.55 33.40
CA ALA A 305 24.47 6.14 32.38
C ALA A 305 25.28 7.31 32.96
N LYS A 306 26.42 7.64 32.36
CA LYS A 306 27.25 8.79 32.73
C LYS A 306 26.96 10.04 31.92
N ASN A 307 26.48 9.87 30.69
CA ASN A 307 26.18 10.95 29.75
C ASN A 307 25.20 10.46 28.67
N GLU A 308 24.76 11.38 27.82
CA GLU A 308 23.80 11.13 26.74
C GLU A 308 24.32 10.14 25.70
N LYS A 309 25.62 10.16 25.41
CA LYS A 309 26.23 9.23 24.45
C LYS A 309 26.09 7.77 24.90
N GLU A 310 26.28 7.49 26.19
CA GLU A 310 26.05 6.14 26.74
C GLU A 310 24.58 5.73 26.63
N ILE A 311 23.63 6.66 26.84
CA ILE A 311 22.19 6.40 26.68
C ILE A 311 21.86 6.06 25.23
N ILE A 312 22.32 6.88 24.28
CA ILE A 312 22.09 6.69 22.84
C ILE A 312 22.65 5.35 22.37
N ASN A 313 23.91 5.04 22.73
CA ASN A 313 24.53 3.77 22.37
C ASN A 313 23.77 2.59 22.96
N PHE A 314 23.37 2.69 24.23
CA PHE A 314 22.60 1.64 24.88
C PHE A 314 21.23 1.42 24.21
N ILE A 315 20.50 2.48 23.88
CA ILE A 315 19.22 2.39 23.14
C ILE A 315 19.45 1.71 21.79
N ASN A 316 20.41 2.19 21.00
CA ASN A 316 20.66 1.63 19.66
C ASN A 316 21.13 0.17 19.70
N ASP A 317 21.92 -0.21 20.71
CA ASP A 317 22.38 -1.59 20.88
C ASP A 317 21.26 -2.55 21.30
N ASN A 318 20.30 -2.05 22.08
CA ASN A 318 19.18 -2.82 22.61
C ASN A 318 17.89 -2.70 21.77
N ALA A 319 17.80 -1.74 20.85
CA ALA A 319 16.75 -1.59 19.85
C ALA A 319 15.34 -1.89 20.41
N PRO A 320 14.86 -1.06 21.36
CA PRO A 320 13.64 -1.34 22.12
C PRO A 320 12.39 -1.33 21.24
N GLU A 321 11.38 -2.12 21.61
CA GLU A 321 10.04 -2.03 21.04
C GLU A 321 9.44 -0.62 21.26
N HIS A 322 9.37 -0.17 22.51
CA HIS A 322 8.90 1.17 22.89
C HIS A 322 10.00 1.96 23.60
N LEU A 323 10.22 3.21 23.17
CA LEU A 323 11.15 4.15 23.78
C LEU A 323 10.42 5.42 24.22
N ILE A 324 10.44 5.74 25.50
CA ILE A 324 9.89 6.96 26.08
C ILE A 324 11.05 7.89 26.45
N LEU A 325 11.14 9.03 25.76
CA LEU A 325 12.02 10.14 26.07
C LEU A 325 11.22 11.17 26.89
N LEU A 326 11.24 11.00 28.21
CA LEU A 326 10.26 11.66 29.08
C LEU A 326 10.57 13.15 29.33
N ASP A 327 11.85 13.52 29.28
CA ASP A 327 12.30 14.89 29.54
C ASP A 327 12.07 15.81 28.34
N ASP A 328 11.80 17.10 28.61
CA ASP A 328 11.32 18.04 27.57
C ASP A 328 12.37 18.31 26.48
N ASP A 329 13.66 18.26 26.82
CA ASP A 329 14.75 18.34 25.84
C ASP A 329 15.10 16.97 25.25
N PHE A 330 14.12 16.32 24.62
CA PHE A 330 14.33 15.09 23.86
C PHE A 330 15.04 15.33 22.51
N SER A 331 15.19 16.59 22.10
CA SER A 331 15.84 17.00 20.84
C SER A 331 17.29 16.51 20.74
N LYS A 332 17.98 16.40 21.88
CA LYS A 332 19.35 15.88 21.97
C LYS A 332 19.50 14.38 21.68
N PHE A 333 18.40 13.62 21.72
CA PHE A 333 18.42 12.18 21.46
C PHE A 333 17.93 11.83 20.05
N ILE A 334 16.84 12.46 19.60
CA ILE A 334 16.09 12.05 18.39
C ILE A 334 16.96 11.83 17.14
N PRO A 335 17.87 12.75 16.74
CA PRO A 335 18.68 12.57 15.54
C PRO A 335 19.64 11.38 15.61
N TYR A 336 19.89 10.84 16.80
CA TYR A 336 20.85 9.76 17.04
C TYR A 336 20.18 8.43 17.41
N ILE A 337 18.85 8.37 17.51
CA ILE A 337 18.13 7.12 17.68
C ILE A 337 18.01 6.45 16.32
N ASN A 338 18.78 5.37 16.13
CA ASN A 338 18.79 4.56 14.91
C ASN A 338 17.84 3.36 15.03
N ASN A 339 17.68 2.80 16.23
CA ASN A 339 16.91 1.58 16.44
C ASN A 339 15.92 1.76 17.60
N ALA A 340 14.63 1.84 17.27
CA ALA A 340 13.50 1.73 18.20
C ALA A 340 12.25 1.37 17.37
N GLY A 341 11.31 0.62 17.94
CA GLY A 341 10.04 0.32 17.28
C GLY A 341 9.18 1.57 17.15
N SER A 342 8.85 2.18 18.30
CA SER A 342 8.10 3.43 18.41
C SER A 342 8.68 4.32 19.50
N VAL A 343 8.69 5.64 19.28
CA VAL A 343 9.28 6.62 20.19
C VAL A 343 8.23 7.62 20.66
N PHE A 344 8.18 7.84 21.98
CA PHE A 344 7.26 8.75 22.65
C PHE A 344 8.04 9.88 23.31
N CYS A 345 7.70 11.12 22.99
CA CYS A 345 8.50 12.29 23.37
C CYS A 345 7.74 13.22 24.31
N GLY A 346 8.35 13.55 25.44
CA GLY A 346 7.83 14.46 26.46
C GLY A 346 6.83 13.82 27.41
N LYS A 347 6.60 14.49 28.54
CA LYS A 347 5.80 13.98 29.67
C LYS A 347 4.31 13.71 29.40
N TYR A 348 3.78 14.19 28.27
CA TYR A 348 2.38 13.99 27.88
C TYR A 348 2.19 12.90 26.81
N SER A 349 3.24 12.11 26.56
CA SER A 349 3.25 11.06 25.54
C SER A 349 3.44 9.68 26.19
N PRO A 350 2.47 9.16 26.96
CA PRO A 350 2.58 7.80 27.49
C PRO A 350 2.51 6.77 26.36
N GLU A 351 3.10 5.59 26.57
CA GLU A 351 2.98 4.45 25.64
C GLU A 351 1.52 4.13 25.33
N SER A 352 0.63 4.28 26.32
CA SER A 352 -0.80 4.05 26.19
C SER A 352 -1.46 4.89 25.08
N PHE A 353 -0.93 6.06 24.73
CA PHE A 353 -1.45 6.80 23.57
C PHE A 353 -1.16 6.03 22.28
N GLY A 354 0.04 5.49 22.11
CA GLY A 354 0.43 4.68 20.96
C GLY A 354 -0.29 3.34 20.88
N ASP A 355 -0.54 2.71 22.03
CA ASP A 355 -1.24 1.42 22.10
C ASP A 355 -2.69 1.48 21.63
N TYR A 356 -3.33 2.65 21.77
CA TYR A 356 -4.78 2.76 21.59
C TYR A 356 -5.19 3.76 20.51
N ALA A 357 -4.68 4.99 20.50
CA ALA A 357 -5.41 6.08 19.84
C ALA A 357 -4.58 7.22 19.20
N SER A 358 -3.27 7.29 19.38
CA SER A 358 -2.45 8.37 18.76
C SER A 358 -2.44 8.29 17.23
N GLY A 359 -2.53 7.06 16.71
CA GLY A 359 -2.50 6.73 15.29
C GLY A 359 -1.29 5.90 14.86
N SER A 360 -0.22 5.85 15.66
CA SER A 360 0.90 4.92 15.46
C SER A 360 0.44 3.46 15.59
N ASN A 361 1.22 2.52 15.06
CA ASN A 361 0.93 1.09 15.17
C ASN A 361 1.64 0.48 16.39
N HIS A 362 0.93 -0.28 17.21
CA HIS A 362 1.52 -0.98 18.36
C HIS A 362 2.04 -2.39 18.03
N THR A 363 1.88 -2.85 16.79
CA THR A 363 2.44 -4.15 16.38
C THR A 363 3.89 -3.92 16.01
N LEU A 364 4.75 -4.04 17.01
CA LEU A 364 6.13 -3.55 16.96
C LEU A 364 7.15 -4.69 17.13
N PRO A 365 8.37 -4.48 16.59
CA PRO A 365 9.43 -5.48 16.67
C PRO A 365 10.10 -5.47 18.05
N THR A 366 9.87 -6.53 18.82
CA THR A 366 10.46 -6.78 20.15
C THR A 366 11.84 -7.47 20.09
N ASN A 367 12.52 -7.58 21.24
CA ASN A 367 13.72 -8.41 21.42
C ASN A 367 14.84 -8.02 20.43
N LYS A 368 15.09 -6.71 20.33
CA LYS A 368 16.07 -6.09 19.43
C LYS A 368 15.74 -6.19 17.93
N ALA A 369 14.58 -6.73 17.56
CA ALA A 369 14.21 -6.86 16.16
C ALA A 369 14.06 -5.49 15.47
N ALA A 370 13.87 -4.40 16.22
CA ALA A 370 13.86 -3.03 15.69
C ALA A 370 15.18 -2.62 14.99
N LYS A 371 16.25 -3.42 15.07
CA LYS A 371 17.47 -3.23 14.25
C LYS A 371 17.24 -3.47 12.75
N THR A 372 16.28 -4.32 12.40
CA THR A 372 16.05 -4.72 10.99
C THR A 372 14.58 -4.81 10.61
N TYR A 373 13.66 -4.73 11.58
CA TYR A 373 12.22 -4.72 11.36
C TYR A 373 11.65 -3.35 11.72
N SER A 374 10.61 -2.93 10.98
CA SER A 374 9.80 -1.78 11.32
C SER A 374 8.58 -2.21 12.15
N GLY A 375 7.92 -1.27 12.81
CA GLY A 375 6.52 -1.44 13.18
C GLY A 375 5.62 -1.73 11.98
N LEU A 376 4.52 -2.41 12.22
CA LEU A 376 3.54 -2.73 11.19
C LEU A 376 3.00 -1.44 10.54
N SER A 377 2.88 -1.45 9.23
CA SER A 377 2.51 -0.30 8.41
C SER A 377 1.77 -0.73 7.14
N VAL A 378 1.28 0.23 6.35
CA VAL A 378 0.57 -0.07 5.08
C VAL A 378 1.44 -0.89 4.11
N LYS A 379 2.75 -0.63 4.07
CA LYS A 379 3.69 -1.33 3.16
C LYS A 379 3.70 -2.84 3.38
N ASP A 380 3.46 -3.29 4.61
CA ASP A 380 3.54 -4.69 5.00
C ASP A 380 2.39 -5.52 4.43
N PHE A 381 1.32 -4.85 4.00
CA PHE A 381 0.13 -5.42 3.38
C PHE A 381 0.16 -5.42 1.85
N GLY A 382 1.30 -5.11 1.23
CA GLY A 382 1.46 -5.15 -0.22
C GLY A 382 2.85 -5.54 -0.68
N LYS A 383 3.06 -5.39 -1.98
CA LYS A 383 4.33 -5.59 -2.68
C LYS A 383 4.54 -4.47 -3.67
N ILE A 384 5.79 -4.14 -3.95
CA ILE A 384 6.16 -3.18 -4.99
C ILE A 384 6.55 -3.99 -6.22
N ILE A 385 5.84 -3.78 -7.33
CA ILE A 385 6.14 -4.41 -8.62
C ILE A 385 6.86 -3.37 -9.48
N THR A 386 8.06 -3.69 -9.94
CA THR A 386 8.81 -2.86 -10.88
C THR A 386 8.41 -3.18 -12.32
N PHE A 387 8.32 -2.14 -13.12
CA PHE A 387 8.01 -2.23 -14.54
C PHE A 387 9.06 -1.44 -15.31
N GLN A 388 9.33 -1.90 -16.53
CA GLN A 388 10.23 -1.22 -17.44
C GLN A 388 9.73 -1.39 -18.87
N THR A 389 10.00 -0.40 -19.69
CA THR A 389 9.80 -0.45 -21.14
C THR A 389 10.99 0.16 -21.84
N SER A 390 11.28 -0.31 -23.05
CA SER A 390 12.37 0.17 -23.88
C SER A 390 11.85 0.45 -25.28
N SER A 391 12.11 1.65 -25.79
CA SER A 391 12.02 1.95 -27.21
C SER A 391 13.22 1.34 -27.96
N ALA A 392 13.17 1.35 -29.29
CA ALA A 392 14.29 0.96 -30.15
C ALA A 392 15.57 1.78 -29.86
N GLU A 393 15.43 3.09 -29.60
CA GLU A 393 16.55 3.96 -29.21
C GLU A 393 17.12 3.54 -27.85
N GLY A 394 16.26 3.29 -26.86
CA GLY A 394 16.69 2.81 -25.55
C GLY A 394 17.43 1.48 -25.63
N PHE A 395 16.91 0.56 -26.44
CA PHE A 395 17.54 -0.73 -26.66
C PHE A 395 18.93 -0.55 -27.27
N PHE A 396 19.06 0.27 -28.32
CA PHE A 396 20.35 0.53 -28.96
C PHE A 396 21.37 1.13 -27.98
N ASN A 397 20.92 2.05 -27.12
CA ASN A 397 21.78 2.70 -26.13
C ASN A 397 22.26 1.73 -25.04
N LEU A 398 21.41 0.80 -24.60
CA LEU A 398 21.73 -0.10 -23.48
C LEU A 398 22.34 -1.44 -23.91
N ALA A 399 22.01 -1.94 -25.10
CA ALA A 399 22.41 -3.26 -25.59
C ALA A 399 23.92 -3.53 -25.54
N PRO A 400 24.83 -2.61 -25.93
CA PRO A 400 26.26 -2.85 -25.86
C PRO A 400 26.75 -3.15 -24.45
N ALA A 401 26.27 -2.39 -23.46
CA ALA A 401 26.64 -2.59 -22.05
C ALA A 401 26.16 -3.96 -21.55
N VAL A 402 24.90 -4.33 -21.83
CA VAL A 402 24.33 -5.61 -21.39
C VAL A 402 25.10 -6.79 -21.98
N LYS A 403 25.44 -6.76 -23.28
CA LYS A 403 26.22 -7.84 -23.92
C LYS A 403 27.60 -8.00 -23.31
N ILE A 404 28.30 -6.90 -22.99
CA ILE A 404 29.62 -6.96 -22.35
C ILE A 404 29.49 -7.60 -20.97
N LEU A 405 28.51 -7.17 -20.17
CA LEU A 405 28.27 -7.70 -18.82
C LEU A 405 27.88 -9.18 -18.85
N SER A 406 26.92 -9.57 -19.68
CA SER A 406 26.48 -10.97 -19.77
C SER A 406 27.56 -11.90 -20.31
N ASN A 407 28.40 -11.44 -21.24
CA ASN A 407 29.56 -12.21 -21.69
C ASN A 407 30.62 -12.35 -20.59
N ALA A 408 30.88 -11.29 -19.80
CA ALA A 408 31.81 -11.35 -18.67
C ALA A 408 31.33 -12.34 -17.58
N GLU A 409 30.02 -12.50 -17.43
CA GLU A 409 29.39 -13.49 -16.54
C GLU A 409 29.23 -14.89 -17.17
N ASN A 410 29.66 -15.09 -18.43
CA ASN A 410 29.49 -16.33 -19.21
C ASN A 410 28.02 -16.76 -19.36
N LEU A 411 27.10 -15.80 -19.49
CA LEU A 411 25.66 -16.02 -19.64
C LEU A 411 25.21 -15.83 -21.10
N ASP A 412 25.66 -16.72 -21.99
CA ASP A 412 25.46 -16.60 -23.45
C ASP A 412 23.99 -16.42 -23.87
N ALA A 413 23.05 -17.05 -23.16
CA ALA A 413 21.61 -16.92 -23.43
C ALA A 413 21.10 -15.49 -23.17
N HIS A 414 21.64 -14.78 -22.18
CA HIS A 414 21.31 -13.37 -21.93
C HIS A 414 21.84 -12.48 -23.05
N THR A 415 23.09 -12.69 -23.48
CA THR A 415 23.67 -12.00 -24.65
C THR A 415 22.83 -12.25 -25.91
N ASN A 416 22.44 -13.51 -26.13
CA ASN A 416 21.65 -13.88 -27.29
C ASN A 416 20.24 -13.26 -27.30
N ALA A 417 19.61 -13.10 -26.13
CA ALA A 417 18.33 -12.40 -26.00
C ALA A 417 18.40 -10.94 -26.50
N VAL A 418 19.55 -10.29 -26.31
CA VAL A 418 19.83 -8.96 -26.88
C VAL A 418 20.12 -9.09 -28.39
N ASN A 419 21.02 -9.98 -28.81
CA ASN A 419 21.40 -10.13 -30.23
C ASN A 419 20.21 -10.40 -31.17
N ILE A 420 19.23 -11.21 -30.75
CA ILE A 420 18.04 -11.47 -31.56
C ILE A 420 17.22 -10.20 -31.79
N ARG A 421 17.17 -9.30 -30.81
CA ARG A 421 16.41 -8.04 -30.88
C ARG A 421 17.07 -6.98 -31.77
N ASP A 422 18.39 -7.03 -31.97
CA ASP A 422 19.10 -6.13 -32.89
C ASP A 422 18.49 -6.15 -34.31
N LYS A 423 17.99 -7.31 -34.76
CA LYS A 423 17.39 -7.47 -36.10
C LYS A 423 16.11 -6.65 -36.26
N TYR A 424 15.30 -6.59 -35.20
CA TYR A 424 14.03 -5.83 -35.19
C TYR A 424 14.30 -4.33 -35.08
N VAL A 425 15.29 -3.95 -34.27
CA VAL A 425 15.69 -2.55 -34.12
C VAL A 425 16.34 -2.01 -35.39
N SER A 426 17.14 -2.81 -36.09
CA SER A 426 17.75 -2.40 -37.36
C SER A 426 16.70 -2.13 -38.46
N SER A 427 15.60 -2.90 -38.50
CA SER A 427 14.47 -2.62 -39.39
C SER A 427 13.65 -1.40 -38.96
N GLU A 428 13.50 -1.17 -37.65
CA GLU A 428 12.78 -0.01 -37.11
C GLU A 428 13.59 1.29 -37.20
N LEU A 429 14.92 1.27 -37.15
CA LEU A 429 15.74 2.48 -37.30
C LEU A 429 15.79 2.98 -38.76
N LEU A 430 15.64 2.09 -39.74
CA LEU A 430 15.52 2.45 -41.17
C LEU A 430 14.15 3.07 -41.51
N ASN A 431 13.12 2.76 -40.72
CA ASN A 431 11.77 3.32 -40.81
C ASN A 431 11.26 3.60 -39.39
N LYS A 432 11.72 4.68 -38.74
CA LYS A 432 11.41 4.98 -37.33
C LYS A 432 9.89 4.89 -37.08
N PRO A 433 9.39 3.83 -36.42
CA PRO A 433 7.96 3.70 -36.20
C PRO A 433 7.55 4.80 -35.24
N ARG A 434 6.56 5.59 -35.64
CA ARG A 434 6.02 6.68 -34.82
C ARG A 434 5.05 6.08 -33.81
N THR A 435 5.62 5.49 -32.78
CA THR A 435 4.92 4.74 -31.73
C THR A 435 5.25 5.28 -30.34
N SER A 436 4.35 5.07 -29.38
CA SER A 436 4.56 5.48 -27.99
C SER A 436 3.75 4.62 -27.03
N PHE A 437 4.24 4.54 -25.79
CA PHE A 437 3.48 4.04 -24.66
C PHE A 437 3.43 5.11 -23.58
N VAL A 438 2.22 5.48 -23.16
CA VAL A 438 1.98 6.46 -22.11
C VAL A 438 1.22 5.80 -20.97
N LYS A 439 1.71 6.02 -19.75
CA LYS A 439 0.99 5.74 -18.51
C LYS A 439 0.77 7.05 -17.77
N ARG A 440 -0.50 7.38 -17.53
CA ARG A 440 -0.90 8.53 -16.71
C ARG A 440 -1.64 8.02 -15.48
N SER A 441 -1.25 8.49 -14.30
CA SER A 441 -1.92 8.15 -13.04
C SER A 441 -2.22 9.42 -12.26
N THR A 442 -3.49 9.60 -11.89
CA THR A 442 -4.01 10.65 -11.00
C THR A 442 -4.56 9.99 -9.72
N ASN A 443 -5.21 10.75 -8.84
CA ASN A 443 -5.89 10.14 -7.69
C ASN A 443 -7.17 9.40 -8.13
N GLU A 444 -7.70 9.79 -9.29
CA GLU A 444 -9.01 9.40 -9.80
C GLU A 444 -8.90 8.34 -10.89
N THR A 445 -7.83 8.36 -11.70
CA THR A 445 -7.68 7.46 -12.85
C THR A 445 -6.25 6.93 -13.03
N SER A 446 -6.14 5.83 -13.77
CA SER A 446 -4.90 5.29 -14.31
C SER A 446 -5.12 4.86 -15.75
N ILE A 447 -4.55 5.63 -16.67
CA ILE A 447 -4.70 5.48 -18.11
C ILE A 447 -3.44 4.85 -18.69
N PHE A 448 -3.61 3.83 -19.52
CA PHE A 448 -2.55 3.15 -20.26
C PHE A 448 -2.85 3.25 -21.75
N ILE A 449 -1.94 3.85 -22.52
CA ILE A 449 -2.09 4.02 -23.96
C ILE A 449 -0.88 3.43 -24.68
N ASN A 450 -1.14 2.59 -25.68
CA ASN A 450 -0.16 2.19 -26.68
C ASN A 450 -0.64 2.68 -28.05
N LEU A 451 0.20 3.44 -28.75
CA LEU A 451 -0.17 4.14 -29.98
C LEU A 451 0.86 3.87 -31.07
N ASN A 452 0.36 3.61 -32.28
CA ASN A 452 1.10 3.71 -33.54
C ASN A 452 0.37 4.67 -34.48
N ILE A 453 0.96 5.84 -34.78
CA ILE A 453 0.31 6.85 -35.64
C ILE A 453 0.42 6.53 -37.14
N ASP A 454 1.20 5.51 -37.51
CA ASP A 454 1.31 4.95 -38.87
C ASP A 454 0.69 3.55 -38.99
N GLY A 455 -0.31 3.29 -38.15
CA GLY A 455 -0.99 2.01 -38.11
C GLY A 455 -1.93 1.73 -39.27
N THR A 456 -2.80 0.76 -39.03
CA THR A 456 -3.84 0.30 -39.95
C THR A 456 -5.24 0.67 -39.48
N GLY A 457 -5.38 1.16 -38.25
CA GLY A 457 -6.66 1.46 -37.60
C GLY A 457 -7.13 0.35 -36.66
N ASN A 458 -6.23 -0.54 -36.23
CA ASN A 458 -6.53 -1.55 -35.22
C ASN A 458 -6.77 -0.90 -33.86
N TYR A 459 -7.64 -1.47 -33.04
CA TYR A 459 -7.92 -0.87 -31.74
C TYR A 459 -8.26 -1.90 -30.68
N ASN A 460 -7.97 -1.53 -29.44
CA ASN A 460 -8.44 -2.18 -28.23
C ASN A 460 -8.70 -1.09 -27.18
N VAL A 461 -9.96 -0.69 -27.02
CA VAL A 461 -10.33 0.46 -26.19
C VAL A 461 -11.30 0.00 -25.11
N ASP A 462 -10.94 0.28 -23.87
CA ASP A 462 -11.76 0.08 -22.68
C ASP A 462 -11.54 1.24 -21.71
N THR A 463 -12.36 2.28 -21.84
CA THR A 463 -12.44 3.40 -20.90
C THR A 463 -13.51 3.18 -19.84
N GLY A 464 -14.35 2.16 -20.03
CA GLY A 464 -15.55 1.85 -19.27
C GLY A 464 -16.79 2.68 -19.65
N LEU A 465 -16.65 3.72 -20.49
CA LEU A 465 -17.75 4.45 -21.11
C LEU A 465 -17.96 3.96 -22.55
N LYS A 466 -19.05 3.25 -22.81
CA LYS A 466 -19.29 2.53 -24.08
C LYS A 466 -19.42 3.47 -25.27
N TYR A 467 -20.07 4.62 -25.10
CA TYR A 467 -20.17 5.59 -26.19
C TYR A 467 -18.83 6.26 -26.47
N PHE A 468 -18.05 6.58 -25.44
CA PHE A 468 -16.72 7.16 -25.61
C PHE A 468 -15.74 6.16 -26.23
N ASP A 469 -15.78 4.89 -25.78
CA ASP A 469 -15.06 3.78 -26.40
C ASP A 469 -15.37 3.74 -27.90
N HIS A 470 -16.65 3.81 -28.26
CA HIS A 470 -17.06 3.83 -29.67
C HIS A 470 -16.44 5.01 -30.44
N MET A 471 -16.43 6.22 -29.87
CA MET A 471 -15.80 7.38 -30.51
C MET A 471 -14.29 7.23 -30.71
N LEU A 472 -13.59 6.66 -29.73
CA LEU A 472 -12.15 6.36 -29.84
C LEU A 472 -11.87 5.23 -30.85
N GLN A 473 -12.79 4.29 -31.03
CA GLN A 473 -12.70 3.30 -32.11
C GLN A 473 -12.85 3.96 -33.49
N GLN A 474 -13.78 4.91 -33.63
CA GLN A 474 -13.89 5.70 -34.87
C GLN A 474 -12.64 6.54 -35.10
N PHE A 475 -12.08 7.11 -34.03
CA PHE A 475 -10.82 7.84 -34.06
C PHE A 475 -9.67 6.99 -34.64
N ALA A 476 -9.51 5.76 -34.14
CA ALA A 476 -8.50 4.81 -34.64
C ALA A 476 -8.73 4.42 -36.11
N LYS A 477 -9.94 3.98 -36.46
CA LYS A 477 -10.28 3.53 -37.82
C LYS A 477 -10.09 4.60 -38.89
N HIS A 478 -10.64 5.79 -38.64
CA HIS A 478 -10.64 6.86 -39.63
C HIS A 478 -9.30 7.60 -39.69
N GLY A 479 -8.50 7.55 -38.63
CA GLY A 479 -7.13 8.04 -38.60
C GLY A 479 -6.11 7.03 -39.13
N LYS A 480 -6.47 5.75 -39.23
CA LYS A 480 -5.53 4.62 -39.43
C LYS A 480 -4.43 4.60 -38.35
N PHE A 481 -4.83 4.78 -37.11
CA PHE A 481 -3.94 4.68 -35.95
C PHE A 481 -4.17 3.35 -35.26
N ASP A 482 -3.11 2.59 -34.97
CA ASP A 482 -3.26 1.42 -34.10
C ASP A 482 -3.25 1.90 -32.64
N LEU A 483 -4.36 1.68 -31.93
CA LEU A 483 -4.64 2.35 -30.66
C LEU A 483 -5.14 1.38 -29.59
N THR A 484 -4.36 1.19 -28.53
CA THR A 484 -4.83 0.52 -27.31
C THR A 484 -5.00 1.56 -26.21
N ILE A 485 -6.18 1.61 -25.58
CA ILE A 485 -6.48 2.46 -24.42
C ILE A 485 -7.14 1.60 -23.36
N HIS A 486 -6.57 1.60 -22.16
CA HIS A 486 -7.21 1.05 -20.97
C HIS A 486 -7.24 2.10 -19.88
N SER A 487 -8.44 2.39 -19.35
CA SER A 487 -8.64 3.24 -18.18
C SER A 487 -9.02 2.39 -16.98
N LEU A 488 -8.35 2.62 -15.85
CA LEU A 488 -8.72 2.09 -14.55
C LEU A 488 -9.02 3.30 -13.64
N GLY A 489 -10.28 3.59 -13.34
CA GLY A 489 -10.65 4.80 -12.61
C GLY A 489 -12.13 4.91 -12.27
N ASP A 490 -12.47 6.00 -11.58
CA ASP A 490 -13.73 6.19 -10.84
C ASP A 490 -14.93 6.60 -11.70
N LEU A 491 -15.45 5.65 -12.48
CA LEU A 491 -16.74 5.81 -13.17
C LEU A 491 -17.96 5.78 -12.22
N GLU A 492 -17.75 5.52 -10.93
CA GLU A 492 -18.83 5.47 -9.93
C GLU A 492 -19.10 6.85 -9.29
N ILE A 493 -18.12 7.76 -9.33
CA ILE A 493 -18.24 9.14 -8.83
C ILE A 493 -18.40 10.15 -9.96
N ASP A 494 -17.53 10.14 -10.99
CA ASP A 494 -17.54 11.16 -12.04
C ASP A 494 -16.81 10.73 -13.33
N GLU A 495 -17.54 10.63 -14.44
CA GLU A 495 -16.98 10.32 -15.76
C GLU A 495 -16.09 11.43 -16.35
N HIS A 496 -16.15 12.66 -15.84
CA HIS A 496 -15.38 13.82 -16.33
C HIS A 496 -13.87 13.55 -16.30
N HIS A 497 -13.35 13.08 -15.16
CA HIS A 497 -11.92 12.81 -15.00
C HIS A 497 -11.42 11.74 -15.98
N THR A 498 -12.23 10.71 -16.24
CA THR A 498 -11.86 9.64 -17.18
C THR A 498 -11.72 10.18 -18.61
N ILE A 499 -12.67 10.98 -19.09
CA ILE A 499 -12.62 11.53 -20.44
C ILE A 499 -11.46 12.51 -20.60
N GLU A 500 -11.25 13.39 -19.61
CA GLU A 500 -10.17 14.37 -19.62
C GLU A 500 -8.78 13.70 -19.56
N ASP A 501 -8.56 12.80 -18.60
CA ASP A 501 -7.26 12.13 -18.45
C ASP A 501 -6.93 11.23 -19.64
N VAL A 502 -7.93 10.60 -20.28
CA VAL A 502 -7.73 9.88 -21.55
C VAL A 502 -7.34 10.85 -22.67
N ALA A 503 -7.97 12.03 -22.76
CA ALA A 503 -7.63 13.02 -23.77
C ALA A 503 -6.19 13.56 -23.61
N ILE A 504 -5.77 13.83 -22.37
CA ILE A 504 -4.41 14.27 -22.03
C ILE A 504 -3.41 13.17 -22.36
N ALA A 505 -3.62 11.95 -21.84
CA ALA A 505 -2.71 10.82 -22.08
C ALA A 505 -2.61 10.49 -23.58
N LEU A 506 -3.71 10.62 -24.33
CA LEU A 506 -3.70 10.39 -25.78
C LEU A 506 -2.93 11.50 -26.49
N GLY A 507 -3.09 12.76 -26.08
CA GLY A 507 -2.31 13.89 -26.59
C GLY A 507 -0.80 13.74 -26.33
N GLU A 508 -0.42 13.29 -25.13
CA GLU A 508 0.96 12.92 -24.77
C GLU A 508 1.47 11.80 -25.69
N ALA A 509 0.68 10.72 -25.86
CA ALA A 509 1.07 9.60 -26.70
C ALA A 509 1.32 10.04 -28.15
N PHE A 510 0.45 10.88 -28.72
CA PHE A 510 0.64 11.43 -30.07
C PHE A 510 1.87 12.32 -30.17
N LYS A 511 2.14 13.14 -29.14
CA LYS A 511 3.32 14.01 -29.09
C LYS A 511 4.60 13.19 -29.05
N ASP A 512 4.65 12.16 -28.22
CA ASP A 512 5.81 11.27 -28.06
C ASP A 512 6.05 10.44 -29.33
N ALA A 513 4.98 9.91 -29.92
CA ALA A 513 5.04 9.15 -31.16
C ALA A 513 5.49 10.01 -32.36
N LEU A 514 5.01 11.26 -32.44
CA LEU A 514 5.34 12.18 -33.53
C LEU A 514 6.81 12.63 -33.46
N GLY A 515 7.31 12.98 -32.27
CA GLY A 515 8.63 13.56 -32.09
C GLY A 515 8.75 14.90 -32.82
N ASP A 516 9.69 14.99 -33.77
CA ASP A 516 9.96 16.21 -34.52
C ASP A 516 8.96 16.43 -35.68
N ARG A 517 8.58 17.68 -35.97
CA ARG A 517 7.52 18.06 -36.92
C ARG A 517 8.02 18.47 -38.30
N ASN A 518 9.29 18.22 -38.56
CA ASN A 518 10.04 18.75 -39.70
C ASN A 518 9.70 18.06 -41.03
N LYS A 519 9.15 16.84 -40.96
CA LYS A 519 8.90 15.99 -42.13
C LYS A 519 7.46 15.50 -42.22
N ILE A 520 6.51 16.33 -41.80
CA ILE A 520 5.08 16.03 -41.92
C ILE A 520 4.40 17.06 -42.81
N GLU A 521 3.30 16.69 -43.47
CA GLU A 521 2.48 17.60 -44.28
C GLU A 521 2.08 18.88 -43.57
N ARG A 522 1.98 18.82 -42.23
CA ARG A 522 1.67 19.91 -41.30
C ARG A 522 0.27 20.49 -41.40
N TYR A 523 -0.25 20.69 -42.61
CA TYR A 523 -1.53 21.32 -42.85
C TYR A 523 -2.57 20.31 -43.33
N SER A 524 -3.78 20.42 -42.79
CA SER A 524 -4.99 19.91 -43.41
C SER A 524 -5.95 21.08 -43.58
N SER A 525 -5.97 21.68 -44.77
CA SER A 525 -6.60 22.98 -45.00
C SER A 525 -8.13 22.98 -44.84
N SER A 526 -8.81 21.89 -45.21
CA SER A 526 -10.23 21.67 -44.87
C SER A 526 -10.65 20.23 -45.17
N GLU A 527 -10.82 19.41 -44.14
CA GLU A 527 -11.43 18.08 -44.26
C GLU A 527 -12.92 18.19 -43.97
N SER A 528 -13.77 17.78 -44.93
CA SER A 528 -15.22 17.78 -44.77
C SER A 528 -15.77 16.36 -44.78
N LEU A 529 -16.70 16.09 -43.87
CA LEU A 529 -17.44 14.82 -43.80
C LEU A 529 -18.93 15.11 -43.66
N VAL A 530 -19.73 14.48 -44.52
CA VAL A 530 -21.19 14.50 -44.45
C VAL A 530 -21.65 13.13 -43.94
N MET A 531 -22.54 13.14 -42.95
CA MET A 531 -23.16 11.97 -42.38
C MET A 531 -24.62 12.30 -42.07
N ASP A 532 -25.52 11.73 -42.87
CA ASP A 532 -26.96 12.04 -42.85
C ASP A 532 -27.22 13.55 -42.89
N GLU A 533 -27.83 14.12 -41.86
CA GLU A 533 -28.15 15.55 -41.75
C GLU A 533 -27.01 16.40 -41.18
N THR A 534 -25.88 15.77 -40.86
CA THR A 534 -24.72 16.42 -40.24
C THR A 534 -23.60 16.64 -41.26
N ILE A 535 -23.00 17.82 -41.23
CA ILE A 535 -21.74 18.14 -41.89
C ILE A 535 -20.72 18.62 -40.85
N SER A 536 -19.52 18.05 -40.89
CA SER A 536 -18.38 18.47 -40.07
C SER A 536 -17.21 18.90 -40.94
N LYS A 537 -16.60 20.03 -40.60
CA LYS A 537 -15.43 20.60 -41.26
C LYS A 537 -14.29 20.80 -40.25
N VAL A 538 -13.12 20.29 -40.56
CA VAL A 538 -11.94 20.39 -39.69
C VAL A 538 -10.73 20.91 -40.46
N SER A 539 -10.03 21.88 -39.87
CA SER A 539 -8.77 22.42 -40.39
C SER A 539 -7.69 22.36 -39.31
N ILE A 540 -6.51 21.86 -39.67
CA ILE A 540 -5.38 21.65 -38.74
C ILE A 540 -4.12 22.34 -39.28
N ASP A 541 -3.39 23.01 -38.38
CA ASP A 541 -1.98 23.43 -38.55
C ASP A 541 -1.17 22.85 -37.39
N MET A 542 -0.24 21.95 -37.72
CA MET A 542 0.68 21.32 -36.77
C MET A 542 1.83 22.24 -36.30
N ALA A 543 1.68 23.56 -36.37
CA ALA A 543 2.55 24.50 -35.67
C ALA A 543 2.54 24.23 -34.16
N SER A 544 3.64 24.53 -33.46
CA SER A 544 3.83 24.27 -32.01
C SER A 544 3.04 25.21 -31.09
N ARG A 545 1.95 25.83 -31.58
CA ARG A 545 1.06 26.71 -30.81
C ARG A 545 -0.28 26.03 -30.66
N ASN A 546 -0.77 25.94 -29.43
CA ASN A 546 -2.07 25.39 -29.12
C ASN A 546 -3.18 26.43 -29.35
N LEU A 547 -4.18 26.07 -30.15
CA LEU A 547 -5.42 26.82 -30.28
C LEU A 547 -6.52 25.87 -30.78
N LEU A 548 -7.58 25.70 -30.00
CA LEU A 548 -8.81 25.08 -30.49
C LEU A 548 -9.86 26.17 -30.73
N LYS A 549 -10.47 26.17 -31.91
CA LYS A 549 -11.70 26.91 -32.18
C LYS A 549 -12.78 25.93 -32.62
N MET A 550 -13.70 25.61 -31.73
CA MET A 550 -14.77 24.66 -31.97
C MET A 550 -16.12 25.37 -32.03
N LYS A 551 -16.96 25.00 -33.00
CA LYS A 551 -18.34 25.48 -33.12
C LYS A 551 -19.24 24.33 -33.56
N THR A 552 -20.25 24.02 -32.75
CA THR A 552 -21.15 22.89 -32.98
C THR A 552 -22.61 23.33 -32.87
N SER A 553 -23.51 22.61 -33.55
CA SER A 553 -24.95 22.66 -33.27
C SER A 553 -25.22 22.27 -31.81
N LYS A 554 -26.31 22.76 -31.23
CA LYS A 554 -26.72 22.42 -29.85
C LYS A 554 -26.82 20.91 -29.68
N LEU A 555 -26.16 20.39 -28.65
CA LEU A 555 -26.23 18.99 -28.24
C LEU A 555 -27.28 18.82 -27.13
N ARG A 556 -27.89 17.64 -27.08
CA ARG A 556 -28.62 17.18 -25.90
C ARG A 556 -27.64 16.83 -24.80
N GLU A 557 -28.07 16.82 -23.55
CA GLU A 557 -27.22 16.62 -22.36
C GLU A 557 -26.31 15.38 -22.46
N PHE A 558 -26.85 14.21 -22.83
CA PHE A 558 -26.11 12.95 -22.94
C PHE A 558 -26.29 12.26 -24.29
N VAL A 559 -25.27 11.56 -24.77
CA VAL A 559 -25.40 10.59 -25.87
C VAL A 559 -24.91 9.23 -25.39
N GLY A 560 -25.84 8.29 -25.17
CA GLY A 560 -25.51 7.05 -24.50
C GLY A 560 -25.13 7.34 -23.05
N ASP A 561 -23.94 6.89 -22.64
CA ASP A 561 -23.31 7.17 -21.34
C ASP A 561 -22.30 8.33 -21.39
N PHE A 562 -22.27 9.10 -22.48
CA PHE A 562 -21.33 10.20 -22.66
C PHE A 562 -21.98 11.57 -22.37
N PRO A 563 -21.51 12.33 -21.36
CA PRO A 563 -21.95 13.70 -21.13
C PRO A 563 -21.42 14.62 -22.23
N THR A 564 -22.32 15.29 -22.94
CA THR A 564 -21.92 16.09 -24.11
C THR A 564 -21.21 17.38 -23.76
N GLU A 565 -21.25 17.83 -22.50
CA GLU A 565 -20.39 18.91 -22.03
C GLU A 565 -18.91 18.53 -22.19
N MET A 566 -18.55 17.26 -21.96
CA MET A 566 -17.18 16.76 -22.12
C MET A 566 -16.71 16.64 -23.57
N PHE A 567 -17.61 16.86 -24.54
CA PHE A 567 -17.28 16.76 -25.95
C PHE A 567 -16.23 17.77 -26.38
N GLU A 568 -16.43 19.06 -26.05
CA GLU A 568 -15.44 20.10 -26.36
C GLU A 568 -14.19 19.95 -25.49
N HIS A 569 -14.37 19.62 -24.20
CA HIS A 569 -13.26 19.41 -23.26
C HIS A 569 -12.27 18.34 -23.73
N PHE A 570 -12.74 17.23 -24.30
CA PHE A 570 -11.86 16.22 -24.91
C PHE A 570 -10.91 16.84 -25.95
N PHE A 571 -11.43 17.63 -26.89
CA PHE A 571 -10.61 18.27 -27.91
C PHE A 571 -9.71 19.36 -27.33
N VAL A 572 -10.19 20.12 -26.34
CA VAL A 572 -9.36 21.13 -25.65
C VAL A 572 -8.14 20.46 -25.04
N SER A 573 -8.35 19.41 -24.25
CA SER A 573 -7.27 18.67 -23.57
C SER A 573 -6.32 18.00 -24.55
N PHE A 574 -6.84 17.33 -25.58
CA PHE A 574 -6.01 16.71 -26.62
C PHE A 574 -5.16 17.75 -27.38
N VAL A 575 -5.77 18.84 -27.88
CA VAL A 575 -5.11 19.88 -28.68
C VAL A 575 -4.07 20.65 -27.87
N ASN A 576 -4.37 20.96 -26.61
CA ASN A 576 -3.44 21.63 -25.71
C ASN A 576 -2.22 20.75 -25.45
N THR A 577 -2.46 19.48 -25.15
CA THR A 577 -1.40 18.54 -24.77
C THR A 577 -0.48 18.19 -25.94
N MET A 578 -1.06 17.87 -27.10
CA MET A 578 -0.31 17.63 -28.34
C MET A 578 0.26 18.95 -28.91
N SER A 579 -0.29 20.10 -28.53
CA SER A 579 0.15 21.46 -28.90
C SER A 579 0.09 21.76 -30.41
N PHE A 580 -1.11 21.99 -30.94
CA PHE A 580 -1.32 22.41 -32.35
C PHE A 580 -2.55 23.30 -32.51
N THR A 581 -2.76 23.87 -33.71
CA THR A 581 -3.93 24.70 -34.00
C THR A 581 -4.98 23.89 -34.76
N CYS A 582 -6.22 23.89 -34.26
CA CYS A 582 -7.33 23.14 -34.81
C CYS A 582 -8.61 23.98 -34.83
N HIS A 583 -9.27 24.03 -35.98
CA HIS A 583 -10.60 24.63 -36.13
C HIS A 583 -11.60 23.53 -36.49
N ILE A 584 -12.72 23.47 -35.77
CA ILE A 584 -13.80 22.49 -35.97
C ILE A 584 -15.11 23.25 -36.11
N GLU A 585 -15.83 23.05 -37.22
CA GLU A 585 -17.20 23.53 -37.39
C GLU A 585 -18.10 22.35 -37.78
N THR A 586 -19.09 22.03 -36.93
CA THR A 586 -20.04 20.94 -37.18
C THR A 586 -21.47 21.44 -37.08
N LYS A 587 -22.28 21.14 -38.09
CA LYS A 587 -23.70 21.49 -38.16
C LYS A 587 -24.52 20.24 -38.39
N GLY A 588 -25.57 20.06 -37.60
CA GLY A 588 -26.50 18.95 -37.72
C GLY A 588 -27.66 19.12 -36.73
N THR A 589 -28.57 18.14 -36.68
CA THR A 589 -29.70 18.14 -35.74
C THR A 589 -29.68 16.95 -34.78
N ASN A 590 -29.02 15.84 -35.10
CA ASN A 590 -28.88 14.71 -34.20
C ASN A 590 -27.53 14.77 -33.45
N SER A 591 -27.55 14.79 -32.12
CA SER A 591 -26.34 14.86 -31.28
C SER A 591 -25.39 13.67 -31.48
N HIS A 592 -25.90 12.47 -31.76
CA HIS A 592 -25.06 11.32 -32.08
C HIS A 592 -24.29 11.58 -33.38
N HIS A 593 -24.99 12.00 -34.44
CA HIS A 593 -24.40 12.25 -35.74
C HIS A 593 -23.40 13.40 -35.71
N ILE A 594 -23.70 14.47 -34.95
CA ILE A 594 -22.78 15.59 -34.70
C ILE A 594 -21.47 15.08 -34.10
N ILE A 595 -21.53 14.37 -32.97
CA ILE A 595 -20.32 13.90 -32.27
C ILE A 595 -19.50 12.96 -33.14
N GLU A 596 -20.14 11.95 -33.74
CA GLU A 596 -19.45 10.96 -34.56
C GLU A 596 -18.85 11.58 -35.83
N ALA A 597 -19.58 12.46 -36.53
CA ALA A 597 -19.05 13.15 -37.70
C ALA A 597 -17.85 14.04 -37.36
N THR A 598 -17.86 14.70 -36.19
CA THR A 598 -16.71 15.47 -35.69
C THR A 598 -15.51 14.58 -35.44
N PHE A 599 -15.64 13.47 -34.68
CA PHE A 599 -14.53 12.54 -34.43
C PHE A 599 -13.93 12.00 -35.73
N LYS A 600 -14.79 11.57 -36.67
CA LYS A 600 -14.35 11.03 -37.97
C LYS A 600 -13.64 12.08 -38.83
N SER A 601 -14.19 13.29 -38.95
CA SER A 601 -13.58 14.37 -39.74
C SER A 601 -12.29 14.88 -39.10
N PHE A 602 -12.27 15.01 -37.78
CA PHE A 602 -11.08 15.40 -37.02
C PHE A 602 -9.93 14.41 -37.21
N THR A 603 -10.18 13.12 -37.01
CA THR A 603 -9.11 12.13 -37.12
C THR A 603 -8.59 11.98 -38.56
N ARG A 604 -9.46 12.16 -39.57
CA ARG A 604 -9.05 12.22 -40.98
C ARG A 604 -8.16 13.43 -41.26
N ALA A 605 -8.54 14.61 -40.75
CA ALA A 605 -7.73 15.83 -40.86
C ALA A 605 -6.38 15.65 -40.15
N LEU A 606 -6.40 15.06 -38.96
CA LEU A 606 -5.20 14.80 -38.17
C LEU A 606 -4.27 13.85 -38.91
N ARG A 607 -4.78 12.72 -39.43
CA ARG A 607 -3.98 11.79 -40.24
C ARG A 607 -3.33 12.50 -41.42
N LYS A 608 -4.07 13.31 -42.18
CA LYS A 608 -3.53 14.07 -43.31
C LYS A 608 -2.38 14.99 -42.88
N ALA A 609 -2.55 15.74 -41.79
CA ALA A 609 -1.53 16.64 -41.29
C ALA A 609 -0.28 15.92 -40.74
N LEU A 610 -0.42 14.66 -40.32
CA LEU A 610 0.65 13.82 -39.80
C LEU A 610 1.32 12.94 -40.86
N VAL A 611 0.89 12.93 -42.11
CA VAL A 611 1.55 12.14 -43.17
C VAL A 611 2.99 12.62 -43.33
N ILE A 612 3.94 11.67 -43.47
CA ILE A 612 5.33 12.00 -43.73
C ILE A 612 5.43 12.63 -45.13
N ASN A 613 5.99 13.83 -45.21
CA ASN A 613 6.25 14.53 -46.45
C ASN A 613 7.77 14.75 -46.59
N ASN A 614 8.35 14.18 -47.64
CA ASN A 614 9.79 14.27 -47.94
C ASN A 614 10.14 15.43 -48.90
N ASN A 615 9.16 16.24 -49.28
CA ASN A 615 9.37 17.43 -50.10
C ASN A 615 9.59 18.66 -49.20
N ASP A 616 10.34 19.65 -49.69
CA ASP A 616 10.53 20.92 -48.99
C ASP A 616 9.19 21.66 -48.86
N ILE A 617 8.59 21.61 -47.67
CA ILE A 617 7.39 22.39 -47.36
C ILE A 617 7.82 23.84 -47.14
N ALA A 618 7.24 24.76 -47.91
CA ALA A 618 7.49 26.19 -47.75
C ALA A 618 7.09 26.65 -46.34
N SER A 619 8.10 26.96 -45.52
CA SER A 619 7.95 27.52 -44.17
C SER A 619 8.62 28.89 -44.13
N THR A 620 7.88 29.92 -43.70
CA THR A 620 8.41 31.29 -43.53
C THR A 620 9.40 31.44 -42.37
N LYS A 621 9.73 30.35 -41.66
CA LYS A 621 10.65 30.34 -40.51
C LYS A 621 11.85 29.38 -40.67
N GLY A 622 12.17 28.99 -41.90
CA GLY A 622 13.22 28.01 -42.21
C GLY A 622 12.69 26.58 -42.28
N LEU A 623 13.52 25.68 -42.83
CA LEU A 623 13.33 24.23 -42.74
C LEU A 623 13.20 23.92 -41.25
N LEU A 624 11.96 23.64 -40.84
CA LEU A 624 11.75 22.77 -39.71
C LEU A 624 12.27 21.44 -40.24
#